data_AF-A0A6L9XGH8-F1
#
_entry.id   AF-A0A6L9XGH8-F1
#
_cell.length_a   1.000
_cell.length_b   1.000
_cell.length_c   1.000
_cell.angle_alpha   90.00
_cell.angle_beta   90.00
_cell.angle_gamma   90.00
#
_symmetry.space_group_name_H-M   'P 1'
#
loop_
_entity.id
_entity.type
_entity.pdbx_description
1 polymer ?
#
loop_
_entity_poly.entity_id
_entity_poly.type
_entity_poly.pdbx_seq_one_letter_code
_entity_poly.pdbx_strand_id
1 'polypeptide(L)'
;MHELRLEDHPNKVHLLYGGITGRVSSQEALAACMRLSMDRILLAELRGDEAWDYLNSLNTGHPGSITTGHFNNAIQGYERVAALVKKSPAGRDIAIDMIRQLLYTTLEVVLYYKNRRLVEVFYDPAFSKSKLAN
;
A
#
# COMPACT_ATOMS: atom_id res chain seq x y z
N MET A 1 10.70 -5.23 -18.61
CA MET A 1 11.02 -6.07 -17.44
C MET A 1 9.74 -6.17 -16.63
N HIS A 2 9.18 -7.38 -16.45
CA HIS A 2 8.06 -7.60 -15.52
C HIS A 2 8.69 -8.11 -14.22
N GLU A 3 8.66 -7.28 -13.18
CA GLU A 3 9.33 -7.57 -11.90
C GLU A 3 8.51 -8.55 -11.03
N LEU A 4 7.18 -8.54 -11.17
CA LEU A 4 6.28 -9.38 -10.38
C LEU A 4 5.76 -10.55 -11.24
N ARG A 5 6.46 -11.68 -11.15
CA ARG A 5 6.06 -12.94 -11.83
C ARG A 5 5.06 -13.70 -10.97
N LEU A 6 4.02 -14.21 -11.60
CA LEU A 6 2.92 -14.94 -10.95
C LEU A 6 2.62 -16.20 -11.76
N GLU A 7 3.62 -17.05 -11.98
CA GLU A 7 3.54 -18.21 -12.88
C GLU A 7 2.42 -19.18 -12.45
N ASP A 8 2.25 -19.39 -11.15
CA ASP A 8 1.23 -20.30 -10.57
C ASP A 8 -0.17 -19.69 -10.44
N HIS A 9 -0.38 -18.43 -10.85
CA HIS A 9 -1.68 -17.75 -10.74
C HIS A 9 -2.25 -17.50 -12.15
N PRO A 10 -3.13 -18.38 -12.68
CA PRO A 10 -3.65 -18.25 -14.03
C PRO A 10 -4.56 -17.03 -14.19
N ASN A 11 -5.36 -16.69 -13.16
CA ASN A 11 -6.21 -15.51 -13.15
C ASN A 11 -5.42 -14.29 -12.65
N LYS A 12 -4.82 -13.55 -13.57
CA LYS A 12 -4.02 -12.36 -13.28
C LYS A 12 -4.07 -11.35 -14.42
N VAL A 13 -3.92 -10.07 -14.08
CA VAL A 13 -3.71 -8.99 -15.05
C VAL A 13 -2.51 -8.17 -14.60
N HIS A 14 -1.58 -7.91 -15.52
CA HIS A 14 -0.47 -6.99 -15.28
C HIS A 14 -0.82 -5.62 -15.84
N LEU A 15 -0.93 -4.62 -14.97
CA LEU A 15 -1.07 -3.22 -15.36
C LEU A 15 0.30 -2.54 -15.28
N LEU A 16 0.66 -1.81 -16.33
CA LEU A 16 1.90 -1.04 -16.40
C LEU A 16 1.55 0.44 -16.38
N TYR A 17 2.11 1.16 -15.40
CA TYR A 17 1.95 2.60 -15.24
C TYR A 17 3.31 3.30 -15.32
N GLY A 18 3.30 4.62 -15.44
CA GLY A 18 4.52 5.43 -15.38
C GLY A 18 4.32 6.87 -15.82
N GLY A 19 5.21 7.76 -15.37
CA GLY A 19 5.12 9.20 -15.64
C GLY A 19 5.61 9.65 -17.02
N ILE A 20 5.58 8.78 -18.04
CA ILE A 20 5.93 9.14 -19.42
C ILE A 20 4.66 9.34 -20.24
N THR A 21 4.71 10.25 -21.21
CA THR A 21 3.58 10.52 -22.11
C THR A 21 3.05 9.24 -22.74
N GLY A 22 1.73 9.03 -22.66
CA GLY A 22 1.06 7.84 -23.19
C GLY A 22 1.01 6.64 -22.24
N ARG A 23 1.54 6.74 -21.02
CA ARG A 23 1.28 5.78 -19.94
C ARG A 23 0.29 6.35 -18.93
N VAL A 24 -0.53 5.46 -18.40
CA VAL A 24 -1.43 5.78 -17.28
C VAL A 24 -0.64 6.00 -15.99
N SER A 25 -1.19 6.81 -15.10
CA SER A 25 -0.65 7.01 -13.76
C SER A 25 -0.88 5.77 -12.87
N SER A 26 -0.19 5.72 -11.73
CA SER A 26 -0.43 4.70 -10.70
C SER A 26 -1.87 4.76 -10.18
N GLN A 27 -2.43 5.96 -9.99
CA GLN A 27 -3.82 6.12 -9.56
C GLN A 27 -4.81 5.63 -10.62
N GLU A 28 -4.58 5.90 -11.90
CA GLU A 28 -5.43 5.41 -12.99
C GLU A 28 -5.40 3.88 -13.06
N ALA A 29 -4.23 3.26 -12.89
CA ALA A 29 -4.10 1.81 -12.81
C ALA A 29 -4.83 1.22 -11.58
N LEU A 30 -4.71 1.85 -10.40
CA LEU A 30 -5.45 1.44 -9.20
C LEU A 30 -6.96 1.57 -9.40
N ALA A 31 -7.42 2.68 -9.99
CA ALA A 31 -8.83 2.90 -10.29
C ALA A 31 -9.38 1.88 -11.30
N ALA A 32 -8.54 1.39 -12.22
CA ALA A 32 -8.90 0.28 -13.10
C ALA A 32 -9.06 -1.04 -12.31
N CYS A 33 -8.15 -1.34 -11.37
CA CYS A 33 -8.26 -2.53 -10.51
C CYS A 33 -9.60 -2.60 -9.76
N MET A 34 -10.13 -1.45 -9.31
CA MET A 34 -11.43 -1.38 -8.60
C MET A 34 -12.61 -1.83 -9.47
N ARG A 35 -12.45 -1.80 -10.80
CA ARG A 35 -13.49 -2.21 -11.77
C ARG A 35 -13.26 -3.59 -12.38
N LEU A 36 -12.11 -4.21 -12.09
CA LEU A 36 -11.73 -5.52 -12.60
C LEU A 36 -12.07 -6.66 -11.61
N SER A 37 -12.75 -6.35 -10.50
CA SER A 37 -13.10 -7.33 -9.46
C SER A 37 -11.89 -8.15 -8.98
N MET A 38 -10.74 -7.48 -8.83
CA MET A 38 -9.52 -8.12 -8.38
C MET A 38 -9.65 -8.62 -6.94
N ASP A 39 -9.17 -9.82 -6.61
CA ASP A 39 -9.15 -10.27 -5.21
C ASP A 39 -8.05 -9.57 -4.39
N ARG A 40 -6.92 -9.28 -5.04
CA ARG A 40 -5.72 -8.65 -4.44
C ARG A 40 -5.05 -7.72 -5.42
N ILE A 41 -4.46 -6.66 -4.89
CA ILE A 41 -3.72 -5.66 -5.67
C ILE A 41 -2.26 -5.69 -5.24
N LEU A 42 -1.40 -6.11 -6.15
CA LEU A 42 0.04 -6.18 -5.92
C LEU A 42 0.69 -4.95 -6.53
N LEU A 43 0.60 -3.81 -5.83
CA LEU A 43 1.22 -2.57 -6.26
C LEU A 43 2.72 -2.65 -6.01
N ALA A 44 3.53 -2.51 -7.05
CA ALA A 44 4.97 -2.77 -6.95
C ALA A 44 5.66 -1.91 -5.87
N GLU A 45 5.38 -0.61 -5.84
CA GLU A 45 6.01 0.33 -4.90
C GLU A 45 5.09 1.54 -4.64
N LEU A 46 5.00 1.96 -3.38
CA LEU A 46 4.41 3.22 -2.95
C LEU A 46 5.46 4.35 -2.99
N ARG A 47 5.23 5.34 -3.84
CA ARG A 47 6.14 6.46 -4.11
C ARG A 47 5.50 7.84 -3.93
N GLY A 48 4.20 7.94 -4.13
CA GLY A 48 3.49 9.21 -4.26
C GLY A 48 2.10 9.21 -3.66
N ASP A 49 1.23 10.00 -4.29
CA ASP A 49 -0.14 10.26 -3.87
C ASP A 49 -1.06 9.05 -4.05
N GLU A 50 -0.67 8.04 -4.83
CA GLU A 50 -1.39 6.76 -4.96
C GLU A 50 -1.52 6.00 -3.62
N ALA A 51 -0.73 6.35 -2.61
CA ALA A 51 -0.81 5.75 -1.29
C ALA A 51 -2.20 5.88 -0.66
N TRP A 52 -2.91 6.98 -0.89
CA TRP A 52 -4.27 7.13 -0.39
C TRP A 52 -5.24 6.17 -1.07
N ASP A 53 -5.20 6.11 -2.40
CA ASP A 53 -6.08 5.23 -3.19
C ASP A 53 -5.79 3.75 -2.90
N TYR A 54 -4.51 3.39 -2.76
CA TYR A 54 -4.11 2.05 -2.37
C TYR A 54 -4.67 1.67 -1.00
N LEU A 55 -4.52 2.51 0.03
CA LEU A 55 -5.07 2.21 1.36
C LEU A 55 -6.59 2.11 1.37
N ASN A 56 -7.29 2.93 0.60
CA ASN A 56 -8.74 2.80 0.47
C ASN A 56 -9.11 1.46 -0.18
N SER A 57 -8.37 1.04 -1.21
CA SER A 57 -8.62 -0.25 -1.86
C SER A 57 -8.56 -1.45 -0.92
N LEU A 58 -7.66 -1.41 0.07
CA LEU A 58 -7.53 -2.46 1.08
C LEU A 58 -8.81 -2.64 1.90
N ASN A 59 -9.51 -1.54 2.15
CA ASN A 59 -10.74 -1.49 2.95
C ASN A 59 -12.01 -1.74 2.13
N THR A 60 -11.95 -1.69 0.80
CA THR A 60 -13.12 -1.82 -0.09
C THR A 60 -13.18 -3.15 -0.86
N GLY A 61 -12.53 -4.20 -0.36
CA GLY A 61 -12.65 -5.55 -0.92
C GLY A 61 -11.37 -6.14 -1.53
N HIS A 62 -10.20 -5.55 -1.25
CA HIS A 62 -8.91 -6.07 -1.70
C HIS A 62 -7.96 -6.44 -0.55
N PRO A 63 -8.37 -7.30 0.41
CA PRO A 63 -7.54 -7.66 1.56
C PRO A 63 -6.32 -8.50 1.16
N GLY A 64 -5.27 -8.48 1.99
CA GLY A 64 -4.02 -9.22 1.77
C GLY A 64 -3.26 -8.84 0.50
N SER A 65 -3.52 -7.64 -0.01
CA SER A 65 -2.70 -6.95 -1.00
C SER A 65 -1.31 -6.64 -0.42
N ILE A 66 -0.28 -6.66 -1.27
CA ILE A 66 1.12 -6.49 -0.88
C ILE A 66 1.72 -5.35 -1.70
N THR A 67 2.51 -4.51 -1.03
CA THR A 67 3.27 -3.46 -1.69
C THR A 67 4.64 -3.29 -1.04
N THR A 68 5.50 -2.47 -1.66
CA THR A 68 6.81 -2.13 -1.13
C THR A 68 6.98 -0.63 -0.99
N GLY A 69 7.99 -0.20 -0.23
CA GLY A 69 8.34 1.20 -0.09
C GLY A 69 9.69 1.34 0.60
N HIS A 70 10.22 2.57 0.59
CA HIS A 70 11.51 2.87 1.19
C HIS A 70 11.38 3.42 2.60
N PHE A 71 11.94 2.70 3.58
CA PHE A 71 12.00 3.06 5.00
C PHE A 71 13.22 2.43 5.68
N ASN A 72 13.61 2.94 6.85
CA ASN A 72 14.85 2.54 7.52
C ASN A 72 14.70 1.47 8.61
N ASN A 73 13.47 1.15 9.00
CA ASN A 73 13.09 0.08 9.94
C ASN A 73 11.58 -0.15 9.84
N ALA A 74 11.07 -1.23 10.45
CA ALA A 74 9.68 -1.66 10.24
C ALA A 74 8.67 -0.62 10.75
N ILE A 75 8.89 -0.02 11.91
CA ILE A 75 7.96 0.98 12.47
C ILE A 75 7.92 2.27 11.62
N GLN A 76 9.06 2.70 11.07
CA GLN A 76 9.11 3.85 10.15
C GLN A 76 8.38 3.59 8.82
N GLY A 77 8.03 2.34 8.50
CA GLY A 77 7.15 2.04 7.38
C GLY A 77 5.80 2.75 7.48
N TYR A 78 5.18 2.76 8.68
CA TYR A 78 3.93 3.48 8.92
C TYR A 78 4.09 4.98 8.73
N GLU A 79 5.14 5.58 9.29
CA GLU A 79 5.43 7.01 9.15
C GLU A 79 5.70 7.40 7.69
N ARG A 80 6.38 6.53 6.94
CA ARG A 80 6.60 6.74 5.50
C ARG A 80 5.28 6.77 4.74
N VAL A 81 4.41 5.78 4.94
CA VAL A 81 3.12 5.73 4.26
C VAL A 81 2.25 6.91 4.69
N ALA A 82 2.26 7.31 5.96
CA ALA A 82 1.52 8.48 6.45
C ALA A 82 1.96 9.76 5.72
N ALA A 83 3.26 9.95 5.53
CA ALA A 83 3.80 11.07 4.77
C ALA A 83 3.40 11.03 3.28
N LEU A 84 3.33 9.86 2.66
CA LEU A 84 2.85 9.70 1.28
C LEU A 84 1.37 10.06 1.15
N VAL A 85 0.54 9.55 2.06
CA VAL A 85 -0.88 9.93 2.14
C VAL A 85 -1.04 11.43 2.32
N LYS A 86 -0.25 12.06 3.20
CA LYS A 86 -0.30 13.50 3.44
C LYS A 86 0.05 14.34 2.20
N LYS A 87 0.79 13.79 1.23
CA LYS A 87 1.06 14.43 -0.07
C LYS A 87 -0.10 14.33 -1.06
N SER A 88 -1.00 13.36 -0.87
CA SER A 88 -2.16 13.19 -1.76
C SER A 88 -3.16 14.34 -1.59
N PRO A 89 -3.91 14.72 -2.65
CA PRO A 89 -4.94 15.74 -2.55
C PRO A 89 -5.99 15.45 -1.46
N ALA A 90 -6.36 14.18 -1.28
CA ALA A 90 -7.34 13.76 -0.28
C ALA A 90 -6.76 13.75 1.15
N GLY A 91 -5.50 13.35 1.32
CA GLY A 91 -4.85 13.25 2.62
C GLY A 91 -4.24 14.55 3.14
N ARG A 92 -4.04 15.57 2.29
CA ARG A 92 -3.33 16.81 2.65
C ARG A 92 -3.97 17.58 3.80
N ASP A 93 -5.29 17.54 3.92
CA ASP A 93 -6.05 18.30 4.93
C ASP A 93 -6.44 17.42 6.14
N ILE A 94 -6.16 16.11 6.09
CA ILE A 94 -6.42 15.17 7.19
C ILE A 94 -5.32 15.29 8.25
N ALA A 95 -5.68 15.35 9.54
CA ALA A 95 -4.71 15.36 10.63
C ALA A 95 -3.80 14.11 10.56
N ILE A 96 -2.49 14.29 10.75
CA ILE A 96 -1.52 13.19 10.60
C ILE A 96 -1.81 12.03 11.56
N ASP A 97 -2.33 12.32 12.75
CA ASP A 97 -2.68 11.29 13.73
C ASP A 97 -3.89 10.46 13.31
N MET A 98 -4.85 11.04 12.58
CA MET A 98 -5.94 10.28 11.97
C MET A 98 -5.43 9.36 10.86
N ILE A 99 -4.47 9.84 10.05
CA ILE A 99 -3.80 9.00 9.03
C ILE A 99 -3.08 7.84 9.71
N ARG A 100 -2.32 8.10 10.78
CA ARG A 100 -1.63 7.04 11.55
C ARG A 100 -2.63 6.01 12.09
N GLN A 101 -3.74 6.45 12.67
CA GLN A 101 -4.77 5.54 13.17
C GLN A 101 -5.33 4.65 12.06
N LEU A 102 -5.64 5.21 10.88
CA LEU A 102 -6.07 4.44 9.71
C LEU A 102 -5.01 3.41 9.30
N LEU A 103 -3.74 3.78 9.30
CA LEU A 103 -2.66 2.86 8.92
C LEU A 103 -2.52 1.70 9.90
N TYR A 104 -2.65 1.95 11.20
CA TYR A 104 -2.57 0.88 12.20
C TYR A 104 -3.72 -0.13 12.12
N THR A 105 -4.88 0.27 11.59
CA THR A 105 -6.01 -0.63 11.38
C THR A 105 -6.01 -1.27 9.98
N THR A 106 -5.32 -0.68 9.01
CA THR A 106 -5.30 -1.14 7.61
C THR A 106 -4.05 -1.98 7.27
N LEU A 107 -2.88 -1.58 7.75
CA LEU A 107 -1.62 -2.28 7.50
C LEU A 107 -1.32 -3.28 8.62
N GLU A 108 -1.49 -4.56 8.30
CA GLU A 108 -1.38 -5.65 9.28
C GLU A 108 0.08 -6.00 9.61
N VAL A 109 0.93 -6.14 8.59
CA VAL A 109 2.32 -6.59 8.74
C VAL A 109 3.26 -5.67 7.97
N VAL A 110 4.36 -5.26 8.61
CA VAL A 110 5.45 -4.55 7.94
C VAL A 110 6.75 -5.34 8.08
N LEU A 111 7.37 -5.63 6.94
CA LEU A 111 8.65 -6.35 6.86
C LEU A 111 9.75 -5.39 6.46
N TYR A 112 10.81 -5.29 7.26
CA TYR A 112 11.97 -4.50 6.92
C TYR A 112 13.14 -5.39 6.50
N TYR A 113 13.62 -5.14 5.28
CA TYR A 113 14.77 -5.83 4.71
C TYR A 113 15.99 -4.91 4.65
N LYS A 114 17.15 -5.44 5.05
CA LYS A 114 18.46 -4.80 4.89
C LYS A 114 19.41 -5.80 4.24
N ASN A 115 20.12 -5.38 3.19
CA ASN A 115 21.07 -6.23 2.48
C ASN A 115 20.46 -7.59 2.07
N ARG A 116 19.23 -7.58 1.56
CA ARG A 116 18.46 -8.77 1.14
C ARG A 116 18.12 -9.76 2.27
N ARG A 117 18.22 -9.34 3.53
CA ARG A 117 17.81 -10.14 4.69
C ARG A 117 16.67 -9.45 5.42
N LEU A 118 15.69 -10.24 5.86
CA LEU A 118 14.67 -9.76 6.78
C LEU A 118 15.33 -9.45 8.12
N VAL A 119 15.22 -8.21 8.58
CA VAL A 119 15.84 -7.75 9.83
C VAL A 119 14.79 -7.48 10.89
N GLU A 120 13.63 -6.96 10.51
CA GLU A 120 12.53 -6.70 11.45
C GLU A 120 11.19 -7.10 10.84
N VAL A 121 10.30 -7.57 11.71
CA VAL A 121 8.89 -7.81 11.43
C VAL A 121 8.11 -7.01 12.46
N PHE A 122 7.25 -6.11 11.99
CA PHE A 122 6.28 -5.45 12.83
C PHE A 122 4.90 -6.06 12.56
N TYR A 123 4.29 -6.62 13.60
CA TYR A 123 2.95 -7.19 13.61
C TYR A 123 2.38 -7.06 15.03
N ASP A 124 1.35 -6.25 15.20
CA ASP A 124 0.68 -6.05 16.49
C ASP A 124 -0.86 -6.07 16.35
N PRO A 125 -1.46 -7.26 16.27
CA PRO A 125 -2.90 -7.40 16.11
C PRO A 125 -3.68 -6.97 17.34
N ALA A 126 -3.07 -7.00 18.54
CA ALA A 126 -3.72 -6.56 19.77
C ALA A 126 -3.89 -5.03 19.75
N PHE A 127 -2.84 -4.31 19.35
CA PHE A 127 -2.89 -2.87 19.16
C PHE A 127 -3.89 -2.47 18.07
N SER A 128 -3.85 -3.10 16.89
CA SER A 128 -4.81 -2.81 15.81
C SER A 128 -6.26 -2.99 16.27
N LYS A 129 -6.57 -4.07 17.01
CA LYS A 129 -7.89 -4.30 17.60
C LYS A 129 -8.28 -3.22 18.62
N SER A 130 -7.35 -2.78 19.47
CA SER A 130 -7.61 -1.71 20.44
C SER A 130 -7.99 -0.37 19.78
N LYS A 131 -7.55 -0.14 18.54
CA LYS A 131 -7.87 1.07 17.77
C LYS A 131 -9.22 1.01 17.06
N LEU A 132 -9.78 -0.18 16.87
CA LEU A 132 -11.12 -0.40 16.31
C LEU A 132 -12.23 -0.38 17.38
N ALA A 133 -11.87 -0.56 18.65
CA ALA A 133 -12.81 -0.66 19.76
C ALA A 133 -13.21 0.70 20.39
N ASN A 134 -12.76 1.82 19.81
CA ASN A 134 -13.10 3.19 20.24
C ASN A 134 -13.91 3.91 19.17
#